data_AF-S3V3Y5-F1
#
_entry.id   AF-S3V3Y5-F1
#
_cell.length_a   1.000
_cell.length_b   1.000
_cell.length_c   1.000
_cell.angle_alpha   90.00
_cell.angle_beta   90.00
_cell.angle_gamma   90.00
#
_symmetry.space_group_name_H-M   'P 1'
#
loop_
_entity.id
_entity.type
_entity.pdbx_description
1 polymer ?
#
loop_
_entity_poly.entity_id
_entity_poly.type
_entity_poly.pdbx_seq_one_letter_code
_entity_poly.pdbx_strand_id
1 'polypeptide(L)'
;MFALVCAEYLGISGIGSYSGGTEVTAFHPNSVEALLEIGFKVEKEKNSNDNPRYWVSYKENSIPILAFSKLYSNVVNPSKKFIAVMVCSSADEACPFVIGAKARISLPYPDPKSSDGMPKVLETYLETCKTIARELLFAMKNIAA
;
A
#
# COMPACT_ATOMS: atom_id res chain seq x y z
N MET A 1 -3.66 -2.15 -0.54
CA MET A 1 -3.71 -3.44 -1.27
C MET A 1 -3.42 -4.61 -0.34
N PHE A 2 -2.18 -4.81 0.12
CA PHE A 2 -1.84 -5.91 1.05
C PHE A 2 -2.73 -5.97 2.31
N ALA A 3 -3.08 -4.83 2.89
CA ALA A 3 -4.03 -4.79 4.00
C ALA A 3 -5.37 -5.48 3.73
N LEU A 4 -5.93 -5.36 2.52
CA LEU A 4 -7.18 -6.05 2.14
C LEU A 4 -6.96 -7.55 1.94
N VAL A 5 -5.82 -7.94 1.37
CA VAL A 5 -5.44 -9.35 1.22
C VAL A 5 -5.27 -10.02 2.59
N CYS A 6 -4.58 -9.37 3.52
CA CYS A 6 -4.41 -9.87 4.89
C CYS A 6 -5.74 -9.99 5.62
N ALA A 7 -6.63 -9.01 5.50
CA ALA A 7 -7.94 -9.06 6.14
C ALA A 7 -8.81 -10.17 5.57
N GLU A 8 -8.85 -10.34 4.24
CA GLU A 8 -9.53 -11.45 3.59
C GLU A 8 -9.00 -12.79 4.10
N TYR A 9 -7.67 -12.95 4.14
CA TYR A 9 -7.02 -14.18 4.63
C TYR A 9 -7.37 -14.49 6.10
N LEU A 10 -7.54 -13.45 6.94
CA LEU A 10 -7.94 -13.58 8.34
C LEU A 10 -9.46 -13.66 8.54
N GLY A 11 -10.27 -13.59 7.48
CA GLY A 11 -11.73 -13.58 7.57
C GLY A 11 -12.33 -12.29 8.14
N ILE A 12 -11.58 -11.18 8.13
CA ILE A 12 -12.00 -9.87 8.62
C ILE A 12 -12.74 -9.13 7.50
N SER A 13 -14.02 -8.80 7.74
CA SER A 13 -14.86 -8.07 6.80
C SER A 13 -15.12 -6.63 7.23
N GLY A 14 -15.68 -5.81 6.33
CA GLY A 14 -16.08 -4.43 6.62
C GLY A 14 -14.92 -3.43 6.71
N ILE A 15 -13.74 -3.79 6.20
CA ILE A 15 -12.58 -2.89 6.18
C ILE A 15 -12.35 -2.27 4.79
N GLY A 16 -11.91 -1.02 4.78
CA GLY A 16 -11.36 -0.34 3.61
C GLY A 16 -9.84 -0.21 3.73
N SER A 17 -9.15 -0.08 2.60
CA SER A 17 -7.71 0.20 2.56
C SER A 17 -7.44 1.39 1.65
N TYR A 18 -6.65 2.31 2.19
CA TYR A 18 -6.30 3.57 1.56
C TYR A 18 -4.79 3.77 1.63
N SER A 19 -4.28 4.72 0.86
CA SER A 19 -2.87 5.08 0.83
C SER A 19 -2.72 6.57 0.58
N GLY A 20 -1.62 7.14 1.03
CA GLY A 20 -1.21 8.48 0.62
C GLY A 20 0.17 8.81 1.13
N GLY A 21 0.87 9.65 0.39
CA GLY A 21 2.17 10.20 0.76
C GLY A 21 2.08 11.65 1.20
N THR A 22 3.23 12.26 1.47
CA THR A 22 3.38 13.70 1.68
C THR A 22 3.44 14.48 0.37
N GLU A 23 3.65 13.79 -0.75
CA GLU A 23 3.76 14.37 -2.09
C GLU A 23 2.98 13.52 -3.11
N VAL A 24 2.62 14.15 -4.24
CA VAL A 24 2.01 13.47 -5.38
C VAL A 24 3.04 13.35 -6.48
N THR A 25 3.37 12.10 -6.81
CA THR A 25 4.27 11.74 -7.90
C THR A 25 3.53 10.79 -8.84
N ALA A 26 4.00 9.56 -9.01
CA ALA A 26 3.34 8.51 -9.77
C ALA A 26 3.49 7.18 -9.03
N PHE A 27 2.58 6.23 -9.29
CA PHE A 27 2.77 4.87 -8.80
C PHE A 27 3.89 4.20 -9.58
N HIS A 28 4.93 3.75 -8.87
CA HIS A 28 6.19 3.33 -9.49
C HIS A 28 6.04 2.08 -10.39
N PRO A 29 6.58 2.07 -11.62
CA PRO A 29 6.48 0.93 -12.53
C PRO A 29 7.02 -0.38 -11.95
N ASN A 30 8.17 -0.37 -11.27
CA ASN A 30 8.72 -1.58 -10.64
C ASN A 30 7.82 -2.13 -9.52
N SER A 31 7.05 -1.27 -8.84
CA SER A 31 6.03 -1.73 -7.89
C SER A 31 4.85 -2.39 -8.61
N VAL A 32 4.44 -1.88 -9.77
CA VAL A 32 3.40 -2.49 -10.59
C VAL A 32 3.85 -3.87 -11.09
N GLU A 33 5.08 -3.97 -11.58
CA GLU A 33 5.66 -5.25 -12.04
C GLU A 33 5.75 -6.28 -10.91
N ALA A 34 6.21 -5.87 -9.72
CA ALA A 34 6.25 -6.78 -8.57
C ALA A 34 4.86 -7.25 -8.14
N LEU A 35 3.82 -6.41 -8.24
CA LEU A 35 2.44 -6.83 -7.96
C LEU A 35 1.94 -7.85 -8.98
N LEU A 36 2.22 -7.65 -10.26
CA LEU A 36 1.88 -8.62 -11.32
C LEU A 36 2.55 -9.97 -11.07
N GLU A 37 3.85 -9.96 -10.75
CA GLU A 37 4.64 -11.17 -10.50
C GLU A 37 4.13 -12.00 -9.31
N ILE A 38 3.63 -11.34 -8.25
CA ILE A 38 3.04 -12.04 -7.09
C ILE A 38 1.55 -12.36 -7.25
N GLY A 39 1.00 -12.22 -8.47
CA GLY A 39 -0.34 -12.69 -8.82
C GLY A 39 -1.47 -11.67 -8.71
N PHE A 40 -1.19 -10.39 -8.49
CA PHE A 40 -2.23 -9.37 -8.63
C PHE A 40 -2.54 -9.14 -10.11
N LYS A 41 -3.80 -8.88 -10.44
CA LYS A 41 -4.20 -8.32 -11.73
C LYS A 41 -4.12 -6.80 -11.64
N VAL A 42 -3.40 -6.17 -12.58
CA VAL A 42 -3.21 -4.71 -12.61
C VAL A 42 -3.53 -4.17 -13.99
N GLU A 43 -4.50 -3.26 -14.07
CA GLU A 43 -4.95 -2.64 -15.33
C GLU A 43 -4.78 -1.11 -15.28
N LYS A 44 -4.03 -0.54 -16.22
CA LYS A 44 -3.79 0.91 -16.30
C LYS A 44 -4.93 1.63 -17.04
N GLU A 45 -5.40 2.77 -16.52
CA GLU A 45 -6.36 3.63 -17.23
C GLU A 45 -5.71 4.31 -18.45
N LYS A 46 -6.37 4.23 -19.61
CA LYS A 46 -5.85 4.68 -20.91
C LYS A 46 -5.49 6.17 -20.99
N ASN A 47 -6.11 7.03 -20.17
CA ASN A 47 -5.94 8.49 -20.22
C ASN A 47 -5.24 9.06 -18.95
N SER A 48 -4.33 8.30 -18.34
CA SER A 48 -3.62 8.70 -17.11
C SER A 48 -2.09 8.70 -17.33
N ASN A 49 -1.57 9.80 -17.88
CA ASN A 49 -0.15 9.90 -18.25
C ASN A 49 0.74 10.39 -17.10
N ASP A 50 0.42 11.54 -16.48
CA ASP A 50 1.30 12.17 -15.49
C ASP A 50 1.22 11.51 -14.10
N ASN A 51 0.02 11.12 -13.67
CA ASN A 51 -0.23 10.33 -12.47
C ASN A 51 -1.07 9.11 -12.84
N PRO A 52 -0.44 8.04 -13.37
CA PRO A 52 -1.12 6.85 -13.80
C PRO A 52 -2.02 6.24 -12.73
N ARG A 53 -3.22 5.86 -13.15
CA ARG A 53 -4.24 5.22 -12.33
C ARG A 53 -4.35 3.76 -12.73
N TYR A 54 -4.35 2.89 -11.73
CA TYR A 54 -4.37 1.46 -11.90
C TYR A 54 -5.53 0.83 -11.14
N TRP A 55 -6.27 -0.06 -11.80
CA TRP A 55 -7.24 -0.94 -11.16
C TRP A 55 -6.53 -2.24 -10.77
N VAL A 56 -6.51 -2.52 -9.47
CA VAL A 56 -5.75 -3.64 -8.90
C VAL A 56 -6.68 -4.63 -8.21
N SER A 57 -6.63 -5.90 -8.60
CA SER A 57 -7.42 -6.99 -8.03
C SER A 57 -6.53 -8.15 -7.58
N TYR A 58 -6.92 -8.82 -6.50
CA TYR A 58 -6.18 -9.98 -5.95
C TYR A 58 -7.01 -11.27 -5.89
N LYS A 59 -8.30 -11.20 -6.25
CA LYS A 59 -9.19 -12.35 -6.40
C LYS A 59 -10.20 -12.09 -7.50
N GLU A 60 -10.70 -13.15 -8.11
CA GLU A 60 -11.79 -13.06 -9.09
C GLU A 60 -13.07 -12.52 -8.44
N ASN A 61 -13.86 -11.77 -9.21
CA ASN A 61 -15.14 -11.18 -8.77
C ASN A 61 -15.02 -10.25 -7.53
N SER A 62 -13.85 -9.64 -7.30
CA SER A 62 -13.68 -8.58 -6.31
C SER A 62 -13.79 -7.20 -6.93
N ILE A 63 -14.23 -6.22 -6.12
CA ILE A 63 -14.17 -4.81 -6.50
C ILE A 63 -12.70 -4.42 -6.60
N PRO A 64 -12.20 -3.99 -7.77
CA PRO A 64 -10.80 -3.60 -7.94
C PRO A 64 -10.48 -2.36 -7.11
N ILE A 65 -9.25 -2.30 -6.62
CA ILE A 65 -8.70 -1.19 -5.85
C ILE A 65 -8.13 -0.18 -6.85
N LEU A 66 -8.60 1.06 -6.79
CA LEU A 66 -8.01 2.14 -7.55
C LEU A 66 -6.71 2.63 -6.88
N ALA A 67 -5.57 2.33 -7.48
CA ALA A 67 -4.24 2.73 -7.04
C ALA A 67 -3.69 3.89 -7.90
N PHE A 68 -3.31 4.98 -7.24
CA PHE A 68 -2.67 6.16 -7.84
C PHE A 68 -1.96 6.95 -6.75
N SER A 69 -1.00 7.81 -7.15
CA SER A 69 -0.29 8.66 -6.21
C SER A 69 -1.20 9.78 -5.71
N LYS A 70 -1.25 9.99 -4.40
CA LYS A 70 -2.10 11.00 -3.77
C LYS A 70 -1.57 11.40 -2.39
N LEU A 71 -1.93 12.59 -1.95
CA LEU A 71 -1.66 13.02 -0.57
C LEU A 71 -2.46 12.18 0.42
N TYR A 72 -1.91 11.97 1.62
CA TYR A 72 -2.65 11.34 2.72
C TYR A 72 -3.92 12.14 3.07
N SER A 73 -3.93 13.46 2.86
CA SER A 73 -5.06 14.36 3.06
C SER A 73 -6.10 14.36 1.93
N ASN A 74 -5.93 13.55 0.89
CA ASN A 74 -6.87 13.50 -0.23
C ASN A 74 -8.28 13.09 0.25
N VAL A 75 -9.33 13.71 -0.32
CA VAL A 75 -10.74 13.53 0.07
C VAL A 75 -11.25 12.09 -0.02
N VAL A 76 -10.60 11.23 -0.81
CA VAL A 76 -10.95 9.80 -0.89
C VAL A 76 -10.51 9.00 0.34
N ASN A 77 -9.55 9.52 1.12
CA ASN A 77 -9.05 8.87 2.32
C ASN A 77 -9.96 9.19 3.52
N PRO A 78 -10.12 8.25 4.47
CA PRO A 78 -10.93 8.47 5.65
C PRO A 78 -10.31 9.56 6.54
N SER A 79 -11.14 10.47 7.05
CA SER A 79 -10.71 11.52 7.97
C SER A 79 -10.82 11.14 9.45
N LYS A 80 -11.53 10.04 9.77
CA LYS A 80 -11.76 9.54 11.13
C LYS A 80 -11.93 8.01 11.12
N LYS A 81 -11.76 7.37 12.29
CA LYS A 81 -12.02 5.93 12.52
C LYS A 81 -11.18 5.00 11.64
N PHE A 82 -9.92 5.34 11.41
CA PHE A 82 -8.97 4.49 10.68
C PHE A 82 -7.75 4.15 11.54
N ILE A 83 -6.94 3.19 11.08
CA ILE A 83 -5.63 2.89 11.65
C ILE A 83 -4.58 3.41 10.66
N ALA A 84 -3.61 4.18 11.16
CA ALA A 84 -2.51 4.66 10.35
C ALA A 84 -1.35 3.66 10.43
N VAL A 85 -0.93 3.11 9.29
CA VAL A 85 0.29 2.31 9.17
C VAL A 85 1.34 3.18 8.48
N MET A 86 2.40 3.51 9.22
CA MET A 86 3.51 4.35 8.73
C MET A 86 4.57 3.44 8.13
N VAL A 87 4.69 3.46 6.80
CA VAL A 87 5.58 2.56 6.04
C VAL A 87 6.91 3.17 5.62
N CYS A 88 7.02 4.50 5.71
CA CYS A 88 8.23 5.24 5.40
C CYS A 88 8.79 5.83 6.69
N SER A 89 10.11 5.70 6.90
CA SER A 89 10.80 6.24 8.06
C SER A 89 10.65 7.77 8.17
N SER A 90 10.71 8.50 7.05
CA SER A 90 10.54 9.97 7.06
C SER A 90 9.13 10.39 7.46
N ALA A 91 8.11 9.64 7.06
CA ALA A 91 6.73 9.90 7.44
C ALA A 91 6.47 9.56 8.92
N ASP A 92 7.15 8.53 9.45
CA ASP A 92 7.06 8.14 10.85
C ASP A 92 7.65 9.23 11.76
N GLU A 93 8.83 9.75 11.46
CA GLU A 93 9.47 10.80 12.26
C GLU A 93 8.74 12.15 12.19
N ALA A 94 8.19 12.50 11.03
CA ALA A 94 7.54 13.79 10.80
C ALA A 94 6.18 13.95 11.49
N CYS A 95 5.52 12.85 11.90
CA CYS A 95 4.15 12.92 12.39
C CYS A 95 3.85 11.90 13.51
N PRO A 96 4.07 12.27 14.79
CA PRO A 96 3.69 11.42 15.92
C PRO A 96 2.17 11.31 16.10
N PHE A 97 1.40 12.27 15.59
CA PHE A 97 -0.06 12.32 15.72
C PHE A 97 -0.77 12.40 14.36
N VAL A 98 -1.27 11.25 13.89
CA VAL A 98 -2.14 11.20 12.70
C VAL A 98 -3.57 11.51 13.13
N ILE A 99 -4.03 12.75 12.87
CA ILE A 99 -5.37 13.20 13.26
C ILE A 99 -6.45 12.28 12.68
N GLY A 100 -7.38 11.85 13.52
CA GLY A 100 -8.49 10.97 13.13
C GLY A 100 -8.19 9.48 13.16
N ALA A 101 -6.91 9.09 13.27
CA ALA A 101 -6.51 7.70 13.46
C ALA A 101 -6.83 7.25 14.89
N LYS A 102 -7.37 6.03 15.03
CA LYS A 102 -7.59 5.35 16.34
C LYS A 102 -6.31 4.73 16.89
N ALA A 103 -5.43 4.30 15.99
CA ALA A 103 -4.15 3.71 16.32
C ALA A 103 -3.14 4.06 15.22
N ARG A 104 -1.88 4.06 15.61
CA ARG A 104 -0.73 4.34 14.74
C ARG A 104 0.27 3.21 14.91
N ILE A 105 0.64 2.57 13.81
CA ILE A 105 1.55 1.45 13.77
C ILE A 105 2.71 1.87 12.87
N SER A 106 3.93 1.87 13.40
CA SER A 106 5.14 2.13 12.62
C SER A 106 5.70 0.80 12.10
N LEU A 107 5.83 0.69 10.78
CA LEU A 107 6.42 -0.45 10.06
C LEU A 107 7.30 0.09 8.92
N PRO A 108 8.43 0.73 9.21
CA PRO A 108 9.25 1.36 8.18
C PRO A 108 10.01 0.30 7.36
N TYR A 109 10.01 0.47 6.04
CA TYR A 109 10.74 -0.39 5.12
C TYR A 109 11.84 0.38 4.38
N PRO A 110 12.97 -0.24 4.04
CA PRO A 110 13.89 0.33 3.07
C PRO A 110 13.17 0.61 1.74
N ASP A 111 13.36 1.79 1.16
CA ASP A 111 12.74 2.13 -0.12
C ASP A 111 13.37 1.27 -1.24
N PRO A 112 12.59 0.37 -1.89
CA PRO A 112 13.12 -0.50 -2.94
C PRO A 112 13.57 0.28 -4.17
N LYS A 113 13.15 1.55 -4.30
CA LYS A 113 13.63 2.47 -5.35
C LYS A 113 15.15 2.65 -5.33
N SER A 114 15.79 2.45 -4.18
CA SER A 114 17.26 2.44 -4.07
C SER A 114 17.93 1.39 -4.97
N SER A 115 17.19 0.36 -5.41
CA SER A 115 17.67 -0.68 -6.35
C SER A 115 17.46 -0.36 -7.83
N ASP A 116 16.86 0.79 -8.15
CA ASP A 116 16.61 1.17 -9.54
C ASP A 116 17.93 1.30 -10.32
N GLY A 117 17.97 0.70 -11.51
CA GLY A 117 19.14 0.66 -12.37
C GLY A 117 20.21 -0.36 -11.94
N MET A 118 20.02 -1.08 -10.83
CA MET A 118 20.90 -2.16 -10.41
C MET A 118 20.44 -3.53 -10.95
N PRO A 119 21.36 -4.51 -11.07
CA PRO A 119 20.97 -5.90 -11.23
C PRO A 119 20.03 -6.32 -10.10
N LYS A 120 19.00 -7.14 -10.40
CA LYS A 120 18.04 -7.66 -9.41
C LYS A 120 17.07 -6.64 -8.80
N VAL A 121 16.76 -5.55 -9.52
CA VAL A 121 15.72 -4.59 -9.13
C VAL A 121 14.40 -5.29 -8.77
N LEU A 122 13.89 -6.18 -9.63
CA LEU A 122 12.63 -6.89 -9.39
C LEU A 122 12.68 -7.74 -8.12
N GLU A 123 13.78 -8.46 -7.87
CA GLU A 123 13.98 -9.28 -6.66
C GLU A 123 13.85 -8.41 -5.39
N THR A 124 14.43 -7.21 -5.40
CA THR A 124 14.36 -6.27 -4.27
C THR A 124 12.92 -5.81 -4.00
N TYR A 125 12.17 -5.48 -5.05
CA TYR A 125 10.76 -5.11 -4.92
C TYR A 125 9.91 -6.29 -4.41
N LEU A 126 10.16 -7.51 -4.89
CA LEU A 126 9.46 -8.71 -4.43
C LEU A 126 9.71 -9.02 -2.94
N GLU A 127 10.96 -8.91 -2.48
CA GLU A 127 11.28 -9.09 -1.06
C GLU A 127 10.65 -8.01 -0.18
N THR A 128 10.58 -6.78 -0.68
CA THR A 128 9.86 -5.70 -0.02
C THR A 128 8.37 -6.01 0.10
N CYS A 129 7.73 -6.48 -0.98
CA CYS A 129 6.33 -6.93 -0.96
C CYS A 129 6.09 -8.04 0.07
N LYS A 130 6.97 -9.06 0.12
CA LYS A 130 6.89 -10.16 1.09
C LYS A 130 6.98 -9.65 2.53
N THR A 131 7.88 -8.71 2.79
CA THR A 131 8.09 -8.14 4.13
C THR A 131 6.86 -7.33 4.56
N ILE A 132 6.36 -6.45 3.69
CA ILE A 132 5.13 -5.67 3.94
C ILE A 132 3.95 -6.60 4.25
N ALA A 133 3.73 -7.64 3.43
CA ALA A 133 2.62 -8.56 3.61
C ALA A 133 2.72 -9.32 4.94
N ARG A 134 3.93 -9.79 5.31
CA ARG A 134 4.19 -10.52 6.56
C ARG A 134 3.90 -9.67 7.79
N GLU A 135 4.40 -8.45 7.81
CA GLU A 135 4.24 -7.56 8.97
C GLU A 135 2.81 -7.03 9.10
N LEU A 136 2.16 -6.69 7.98
CA LEU A 136 0.74 -6.31 8.00
C LEU A 136 -0.13 -7.46 8.50
N LEU A 137 0.13 -8.69 8.04
CA LEU A 137 -0.60 -9.87 8.51
C LEU A 137 -0.40 -10.09 10.02
N PHE A 138 0.85 -9.98 10.50
CA PHE A 138 1.15 -10.08 11.92
C PHE A 138 0.45 -8.99 12.73
N ALA A 139 0.54 -7.73 12.31
CA ALA A 139 -0.10 -6.61 12.99
C ALA A 139 -1.62 -6.78 13.05
N MET A 140 -2.27 -7.14 11.94
CA MET A 140 -3.72 -7.38 11.90
C MET A 140 -4.14 -8.53 12.81
N LYS A 141 -3.39 -9.64 12.81
CA LYS A 141 -3.67 -10.80 13.66
C LYS A 141 -3.62 -10.47 15.15
N ASN A 142 -2.74 -9.56 15.57
CA ASN A 142 -2.58 -9.17 16.98
C ASN A 142 -3.47 -7.99 17.41
N ILE A 143 -4.20 -7.35 16.50
CA ILE A 143 -5.17 -6.29 16.80
C ILE A 143 -6.60 -6.82 16.83
N ALA A 144 -6.88 -7.90 16.09
CA ALA A 144 -8.19 -8.56 16.05
C ALA A 144 -8.44 -9.56 17.20
N ALA A 145 -7.49 -9.69 18.13
CA ALA A 145 -7.56 -10.58 19.29
C ALA A 145 -8.06 -9.86 20.55
#